data_AF-A0A4R6XRI6-F1
#
_entry.id   AF-A0A4R6XRI6-F1
#
_cell.length_a   1.000
_cell.length_b   1.000
_cell.length_c   1.000
_cell.angle_alpha   90.00
_cell.angle_beta   90.00
_cell.angle_gamma   90.00
#
_symmetry.space_group_name_H-M   'P 1'
#
loop_
_entity.id
_entity.type
_entity.pdbx_description
1 polymer ?
#
loop_
_entity_poly.entity_id
_entity_poly.type
_entity_poly.pdbx_seq_one_letter_code
_entity_poly.pdbx_strand_id
1 'polypeptide(L)'
;MKPITLFKTCLIGTWLIIAMPSFSQSSASNLLPEANRNFEFDYEPIEPIAFATFEAAAAWADVVAIAQVVNIDYLKTRDLNSQGQGFLTVRVPYKGVKKNDLLIVSSKGFEDHVCYYPDRIEEGERFLVFLKESKNQGEYHGFKPFCQLQILLTDTGEYALRYPLDAKIDVPSDLIEDITYNDPHAVIDVTDWTHIRREEYQQAFSTTLTEDSDLFQKYFYLTYNKGIMIYKVRKLMNIKAEPRISSKQM
;
A
#
# COMPACT_ATOMS: atom_id res chain seq x y z
N MET A 1 58.15 44.86 -62.58
CA MET A 1 57.77 43.43 -62.61
C MET A 1 56.69 43.19 -61.55
N LYS A 2 55.51 42.68 -61.95
CA LYS A 2 54.56 41.94 -61.09
C LYS A 2 55.27 40.65 -60.58
N PRO A 3 54.83 39.93 -59.51
CA PRO A 3 53.43 39.60 -59.14
C PRO A 3 53.17 39.51 -57.58
N ILE A 4 51.96 39.62 -56.99
CA ILE A 4 50.78 38.72 -56.82
C ILE A 4 50.46 38.50 -55.31
N THR A 5 49.19 38.78 -54.94
CA THR A 5 48.31 38.27 -53.86
C THR A 5 48.76 38.16 -52.38
N LEU A 6 47.92 38.66 -51.46
CA LEU A 6 46.96 37.82 -50.72
C LEU A 6 45.88 38.64 -49.99
N PHE A 7 44.62 38.28 -50.23
CA PHE A 7 43.45 38.68 -49.45
C PHE A 7 43.40 37.85 -48.15
N LYS A 8 43.10 38.46 -47.01
CA LYS A 8 42.55 37.73 -45.85
C LYS A 8 41.64 38.63 -45.01
N THR A 9 40.36 38.31 -45.09
CA THR A 9 39.23 38.76 -44.28
C THR A 9 39.24 38.08 -42.91
N CYS A 10 38.93 38.81 -41.84
CA CYS A 10 38.36 38.27 -40.59
C CYS A 10 37.70 39.43 -39.81
N LEU A 11 36.40 39.66 -40.00
CA LEU A 11 35.30 39.22 -39.11
C LEU A 11 35.35 39.83 -37.70
N ILE A 12 34.63 40.95 -37.57
CA ILE A 12 34.24 41.60 -36.32
C ILE A 12 33.14 40.73 -35.70
N GLY A 13 33.46 40.00 -34.63
CA GLY A 13 32.52 39.21 -33.85
C GLY A 13 31.99 40.02 -32.67
N THR A 14 30.74 40.44 -32.79
CA THR A 14 29.94 41.16 -31.80
C THR A 14 29.75 40.32 -30.53
N TRP A 15 29.91 40.95 -29.36
CA TRP A 15 29.55 40.36 -28.07
C TRP A 15 28.02 40.24 -27.97
N LEU A 16 27.52 39.02 -27.85
CA LEU A 16 26.14 38.73 -27.51
C LEU A 16 26.10 38.16 -26.09
N ILE A 17 25.79 39.01 -25.12
CA ILE A 17 25.22 38.60 -23.84
C ILE A 17 23.71 38.63 -24.06
N ILE A 18 22.99 37.56 -23.69
CA ILE A 18 21.70 37.59 -22.97
C ILE A 18 21.08 36.18 -22.93
N ALA A 19 20.55 35.88 -21.74
CA ALA A 19 19.56 34.86 -21.37
C ALA A 19 20.00 33.40 -21.39
N MET A 20 20.46 32.94 -20.21
CA MET A 20 20.23 31.56 -19.80
C MET A 20 18.72 31.29 -19.81
N PRO A 21 18.24 30.20 -20.45
CA PRO A 21 16.86 29.79 -20.26
C PRO A 21 16.71 29.33 -18.81
N SER A 22 15.85 30.08 -18.12
CA SER A 22 15.28 29.80 -16.82
C SER A 22 14.87 28.34 -16.69
N PHE A 23 15.16 27.78 -15.51
CA PHE A 23 14.45 26.68 -14.86
C PHE A 23 13.17 26.25 -15.59
N SER A 24 13.21 25.10 -16.27
CA SER A 24 11.99 24.36 -16.52
C SER A 24 11.66 23.62 -15.24
N GLN A 25 10.61 24.11 -14.58
CA GLN A 25 10.03 23.57 -13.36
C GLN A 25 9.85 22.05 -13.51
N SER A 26 10.52 21.30 -12.61
CA SER A 26 10.03 20.00 -12.20
C SER A 26 8.54 20.15 -11.89
N SER A 27 7.71 19.38 -12.57
CA SER A 27 6.26 19.34 -12.39
C SER A 27 5.91 19.05 -10.93
N ALA A 28 5.66 20.11 -10.17
CA ALA A 28 5.07 20.04 -8.85
C ALA A 28 3.56 19.85 -9.02
N SER A 29 3.07 18.61 -9.03
CA SER A 29 1.65 18.32 -8.74
C SER A 29 1.43 16.83 -8.47
N ASN A 30 1.95 16.33 -7.34
CA ASN A 30 1.47 15.11 -6.66
C ASN A 30 1.86 15.11 -5.17
N LEU A 31 2.17 16.29 -4.62
CA LEU A 31 2.54 16.41 -3.22
C LEU A 31 1.27 16.27 -2.38
N LEU A 32 1.13 15.11 -1.75
CA LEU A 32 0.25 14.90 -0.61
C LEU A 32 0.56 15.98 0.45
N PRO A 33 -0.46 16.49 1.17
CA PRO A 33 -0.25 17.53 2.16
C PRO A 33 0.70 17.05 3.26
N GLU A 34 1.75 17.83 3.48
CA GLU A 34 2.63 17.81 4.67
C GLU A 34 3.19 16.44 5.11
N ALA A 35 3.73 15.65 4.18
CA ALA A 35 4.78 14.71 4.59
C ALA A 35 5.91 15.53 5.22
N ASN A 36 6.15 15.36 6.53
CA ASN A 36 7.20 16.07 7.26
C ASN A 36 8.55 15.82 6.57
N ARG A 37 8.99 16.79 5.77
CA ARG A 37 10.18 16.67 4.90
C ARG A 37 11.47 16.40 5.68
N ASN A 38 11.47 16.66 6.98
CA ASN A 38 12.63 16.46 7.84
C ASN A 38 12.69 15.04 8.44
N PHE A 39 11.69 14.20 8.21
CA PHE A 39 11.57 12.87 8.80
C PHE A 39 11.66 12.81 10.33
N GLU A 40 11.38 13.93 11.02
CA GLU A 40 11.20 13.97 12.47
C GLU A 40 9.86 13.34 12.83
N PHE A 41 9.80 12.02 12.67
CA PHE A 41 8.64 11.21 12.98
C PHE A 41 8.85 10.50 14.31
N ASP A 42 7.74 10.30 15.00
CA ASP A 42 7.72 9.64 16.30
C ASP A 42 7.81 8.13 16.10
N TYR A 43 9.02 7.60 16.00
CA TYR A 43 9.21 6.16 15.89
C TYR A 43 9.25 5.55 17.28
N GLU A 44 8.10 5.45 17.93
CA GLU A 44 8.00 4.64 19.14
C GLU A 44 8.15 3.17 18.74
N PRO A 45 9.19 2.44 19.22
CA PRO A 45 9.30 1.02 18.95
C PRO A 45 8.12 0.31 19.61
N ILE A 46 7.28 -0.32 18.79
CA ILE A 46 6.13 -1.11 19.26
C ILE A 46 6.59 -2.55 19.40
N GLU A 47 6.46 -3.12 20.60
CA GLU A 47 6.77 -4.53 20.82
C GLU A 47 5.84 -5.44 20.00
N PRO A 48 6.27 -6.68 19.70
CA PRO A 48 5.41 -7.65 19.04
C PRO A 48 4.10 -7.94 19.77
N ILE A 49 2.96 -7.51 19.21
CA ILE A 49 1.63 -7.77 19.77
C ILE A 49 0.87 -8.79 18.92
N ALA A 50 0.48 -9.91 19.53
CA ALA A 50 -0.41 -10.87 18.90
C ALA A 50 -1.81 -10.78 19.52
N PHE A 51 -2.82 -10.56 18.68
CA PHE A 51 -4.23 -10.67 19.08
C PHE A 51 -4.81 -12.00 18.62
N ALA A 52 -5.51 -12.69 19.52
CA ALA A 52 -6.22 -13.92 19.19
C ALA A 52 -7.54 -13.67 18.44
N THR A 53 -8.12 -12.47 18.57
CA THR A 53 -9.44 -12.11 18.02
C THR A 53 -9.43 -10.74 17.36
N PHE A 54 -10.34 -10.53 16.40
CA PHE A 54 -10.57 -9.23 15.77
C PHE A 54 -11.07 -8.17 16.76
N GLU A 55 -11.86 -8.57 17.76
CA GLU A 55 -12.32 -7.68 18.82
C GLU A 55 -11.15 -7.11 19.64
N ALA A 56 -10.18 -7.95 20.01
CA ALA A 56 -9.01 -7.50 20.76
C ALA A 56 -8.15 -6.53 19.94
N ALA A 57 -7.95 -6.81 18.65
CA ALA A 57 -7.25 -5.90 17.74
C ALA A 57 -8.00 -4.56 17.57
N ALA A 58 -9.33 -4.60 17.43
CA ALA A 58 -10.16 -3.41 17.31
C ALA A 58 -10.21 -2.57 18.61
N ALA A 59 -10.11 -3.21 19.77
CA ALA A 59 -10.06 -2.54 21.05
C ALA A 59 -8.75 -1.76 21.24
N TRP A 60 -7.62 -2.38 20.84
CA TRP A 60 -6.29 -1.77 20.93
C TRP A 60 -6.10 -0.58 19.98
N ALA A 61 -6.56 -0.73 18.73
CA ALA A 61 -6.37 0.26 17.69
C ALA A 61 -7.18 1.53 17.95
N ASP A 62 -6.62 2.71 17.67
CA ASP A 62 -7.38 3.96 17.66
C ASP A 62 -8.17 4.11 16.36
N VAL A 63 -7.61 3.59 15.27
CA VAL A 63 -8.20 3.60 13.93
C VAL A 63 -8.40 2.19 13.41
N VAL A 64 -9.61 1.93 12.91
CA VAL A 64 -9.93 0.69 12.18
C VAL A 64 -10.67 1.06 10.90
N ALA A 65 -10.15 0.63 9.76
CA ALA A 65 -10.72 0.96 8.45
C ALA A 65 -10.28 -0.03 7.36
N ILE A 66 -11.04 -0.07 6.26
CA ILE A 66 -10.48 -0.50 4.97
C ILE A 66 -9.85 0.73 4.33
N ALA A 67 -8.55 0.68 4.08
CA ALA A 67 -7.78 1.74 3.48
C ALA A 67 -7.05 1.24 2.23
N GLN A 68 -6.92 2.11 1.23
CA GLN A 68 -6.29 1.81 -0.05
C GLN A 68 -4.97 2.57 -0.16
N VAL A 69 -3.90 1.89 -0.57
CA VAL A 69 -2.59 2.51 -0.75
C VAL A 69 -2.64 3.49 -1.92
N VAL A 70 -2.22 4.72 -1.67
CA VAL A 70 -2.16 5.79 -2.68
C VAL A 70 -0.73 6.08 -3.10
N ASN A 71 0.18 6.09 -2.13
CA ASN A 71 1.60 6.33 -2.36
C ASN A 71 2.43 5.73 -1.22
N ILE A 72 3.71 5.50 -1.46
CA ILE A 72 4.69 5.17 -0.44
C ILE A 72 5.94 6.03 -0.64
N ASP A 73 6.59 6.38 0.46
CA ASP A 73 7.85 7.10 0.47
C ASP A 73 8.78 6.41 1.47
N TYR A 74 9.45 5.35 1.02
CA TYR A 74 10.40 4.59 1.82
C TYR A 74 11.84 4.79 1.34
N LEU A 75 12.72 5.04 2.29
CA LEU A 75 14.16 4.97 2.09
C LEU A 75 14.59 3.51 2.11
N LYS A 76 15.31 3.10 1.07
CA LYS A 76 15.86 1.75 0.94
C LYS A 76 17.34 1.70 1.31
N THR A 77 17.73 0.67 2.04
CA THR A 77 19.13 0.32 2.31
C THR A 77 19.37 -1.10 1.86
N ARG A 78 20.29 -1.32 0.91
CA ARG A 78 20.53 -2.65 0.29
C ARG A 78 19.24 -3.30 -0.22
N ASP A 79 18.44 -2.50 -0.94
CA ASP A 79 17.14 -2.90 -1.53
C ASP A 79 16.02 -3.26 -0.52
N LEU A 80 16.28 -3.14 0.79
CA LEU A 80 15.28 -3.32 1.83
C LEU A 80 14.75 -1.98 2.33
N ASN A 81 13.43 -1.91 2.55
CA ASN A 81 12.82 -0.73 3.19
C ASN A 81 13.38 -0.56 4.60
N SER A 82 13.89 0.63 4.90
CA SER A 82 14.58 0.94 6.16
C SER A 82 13.82 1.91 7.04
N GLN A 83 13.15 2.90 6.44
CA GLN A 83 12.27 3.84 7.11
C GLN A 83 11.44 4.63 6.09
N GLY A 84 10.34 5.23 6.52
CA GLY A 84 9.53 6.12 5.70
C GLY A 84 8.03 5.96 5.96
N GLN A 85 7.22 6.26 4.95
CA GLN A 85 5.78 6.42 5.12
C GLN A 85 4.95 5.72 4.05
N GLY A 86 3.85 5.10 4.48
CA GLY A 86 2.76 4.67 3.61
C GLY A 86 1.62 5.67 3.67
N PHE A 87 1.10 6.07 2.52
CA PHE A 87 -0.05 6.96 2.41
C PHE A 87 -1.26 6.16 1.96
N LEU A 88 -2.28 6.08 2.82
CA LEU A 88 -3.50 5.31 2.54
C LEU A 88 -4.73 6.20 2.61
N THR A 89 -5.68 6.00 1.70
CA THR A 89 -6.98 6.67 1.75
C THR A 89 -8.05 5.74 2.30
N VAL A 90 -8.81 6.21 3.29
CA VAL A 90 -9.90 5.44 3.90
C VAL A 90 -11.04 5.24 2.90
N ARG A 91 -11.37 3.98 2.61
CA ARG A 91 -12.53 3.60 1.78
C ARG A 91 -13.76 3.29 2.63
N VAL A 92 -13.57 2.53 3.72
CA VAL A 92 -14.63 2.13 4.64
C VAL A 92 -14.18 2.41 6.07
N PRO A 93 -14.70 3.46 6.73
CA PRO A 93 -14.38 3.74 8.12
C PRO A 93 -15.13 2.81 9.08
N TYR A 94 -14.45 2.32 10.12
CA TYR A 94 -15.08 1.60 11.23
C TYR A 94 -14.89 2.29 12.58
N LYS A 95 -13.68 2.78 12.88
CA LYS A 95 -13.34 3.44 14.15
C LYS A 95 -12.36 4.58 13.90
N GLY A 96 -12.58 5.73 14.55
CA GLY A 96 -11.60 6.83 14.64
C GLY A 96 -11.40 7.69 13.39
N VAL A 97 -12.00 7.34 12.24
CA VAL A 97 -11.77 8.02 10.95
C VAL A 97 -13.04 8.15 10.12
N LYS A 98 -13.00 9.01 9.11
CA LYS A 98 -14.06 9.24 8.13
C LYS A 98 -13.65 8.73 6.75
N LYS A 99 -14.65 8.59 5.87
CA LYS A 99 -14.42 8.19 4.48
C LYS A 99 -13.58 9.25 3.77
N ASN A 100 -12.59 8.80 3.01
CA ASN A 100 -11.60 9.60 2.29
C ASN A 100 -10.59 10.36 3.17
N ASP A 101 -10.52 10.07 4.47
CA ASP A 101 -9.41 10.57 5.28
C ASP A 101 -8.09 9.95 4.79
N LEU A 102 -7.02 10.76 4.83
CA LEU A 102 -5.66 10.32 4.53
C LEU A 102 -5.02 9.79 5.83
N LEU A 103 -4.54 8.56 5.78
CA LEU A 103 -3.76 7.94 6.85
C LEU A 103 -2.29 7.94 6.44
N ILE A 104 -1.45 8.52 7.29
CA ILE A 104 0.01 8.49 7.13
C ILE A 104 0.54 7.44 8.10
N VAL A 105 1.06 6.33 7.58
CA VAL A 105 1.58 5.23 8.42
C VAL A 105 3.10 5.27 8.39
N SER A 106 3.70 5.66 9.51
CA SER A 106 5.14 5.76 9.66
C SER A 106 5.74 4.41 10.05
N SER A 107 6.80 4.01 9.36
CA SER A 107 7.48 2.73 9.53
C SER A 107 8.99 2.93 9.57
N LYS A 108 9.67 2.22 10.47
CA LYS A 108 11.14 2.25 10.60
C LYS A 108 11.66 0.94 11.14
N GLY A 109 12.83 0.55 10.65
CA GLY A 109 13.50 -0.68 11.02
C GLY A 109 13.37 -1.76 9.96
N PHE A 110 13.95 -2.92 10.24
CA PHE A 110 13.97 -4.07 9.35
C PHE A 110 13.26 -5.28 9.97
N GLU A 111 12.60 -5.08 11.11
CA GLU A 111 11.93 -6.12 11.85
C GLU A 111 10.65 -6.55 11.13
N ASP A 112 10.34 -7.85 11.20
CA ASP A 112 9.21 -8.46 10.49
C ASP A 112 7.85 -7.85 10.84
N HIS A 113 7.77 -7.20 12.00
CA HIS A 113 6.53 -6.62 12.50
C HIS A 113 6.26 -5.19 12.00
N VAL A 114 7.17 -4.60 11.23
CA VAL A 114 7.05 -3.23 10.71
C VAL A 114 6.18 -3.19 9.44
N CYS A 115 5.29 -2.20 9.36
CA CYS A 115 4.23 -2.10 8.36
C CYS A 115 4.64 -1.39 7.06
N TYR A 116 5.44 -2.06 6.24
CA TYR A 116 5.77 -1.58 4.90
C TYR A 116 4.74 -1.99 3.86
N TYR A 117 4.00 -1.03 3.30
CA TYR A 117 3.01 -1.26 2.24
C TYR A 117 3.67 -1.45 0.86
N PRO A 118 3.03 -2.22 -0.04
CA PRO A 118 3.55 -2.42 -1.39
C PRO A 118 3.46 -1.13 -2.23
N ASP A 119 4.29 -1.05 -3.27
CA ASP A 119 4.20 0.00 -4.28
C ASP A 119 2.81 0.02 -4.93
N ARG A 120 2.33 1.22 -5.26
CA ARG A 120 1.03 1.35 -5.94
C ARG A 120 1.14 0.86 -7.38
N ILE A 121 0.51 -0.27 -7.66
CA ILE A 121 0.21 -0.74 -9.01
C ILE A 121 -1.26 -0.39 -9.30
N GLU A 122 -1.53 0.33 -10.39
CA GLU A 122 -2.88 0.76 -10.78
C GLU A 122 -3.64 1.56 -9.70
N GLU A 123 -4.72 0.99 -9.15
CA GLU A 123 -5.51 1.61 -8.07
C GLU A 123 -4.84 1.47 -6.69
N GLY A 124 -3.90 0.53 -6.54
CA GLY A 124 -3.23 0.23 -5.27
C GLY A 124 -4.02 -0.73 -4.40
N GLU A 125 -3.29 -1.51 -3.60
CA GLU A 125 -3.85 -2.55 -2.76
C GLU A 125 -4.70 -2.01 -1.60
N ARG A 126 -5.66 -2.82 -1.18
CA ARG A 126 -6.60 -2.49 -0.10
C ARG A 126 -6.32 -3.37 1.10
N PHE A 127 -6.31 -2.75 2.28
CA PHE A 127 -6.04 -3.43 3.53
C PHE A 127 -7.07 -3.06 4.59
N LEU A 128 -7.49 -4.03 5.38
CA LEU A 128 -8.09 -3.81 6.68
C LEU A 128 -6.96 -3.48 7.65
N VAL A 129 -6.95 -2.25 8.14
CA VAL A 129 -5.89 -1.71 8.97
C VAL A 129 -6.38 -1.50 10.39
N PHE A 130 -5.56 -1.93 11.36
CA PHE A 130 -5.68 -1.64 12.78
C PHE A 130 -4.46 -0.81 13.18
N LEU A 131 -4.68 0.47 13.49
CA LEU A 131 -3.60 1.44 13.67
C LEU A 131 -3.74 2.19 15.00
N LYS A 132 -2.60 2.55 15.58
CA LYS A 132 -2.48 3.41 16.76
C LYS A 132 -2.13 4.82 16.33
N GLU A 133 -2.77 5.83 16.90
CA GLU A 133 -2.41 7.23 16.61
C GLU A 133 -1.06 7.57 17.25
N SER A 134 -0.21 8.26 16.51
CA SER A 134 1.07 8.77 17.00
C SER A 134 0.85 10.05 17.83
N LYS A 135 1.94 10.69 18.31
CA LYS A 135 1.86 12.04 18.88
C LYS A 135 1.41 13.10 17.87
N ASN A 136 1.65 12.86 16.57
CA ASN A 136 1.28 13.77 15.50
C ASN A 136 -0.11 13.40 14.96
N GLN A 137 -0.99 14.40 14.88
CA GLN A 137 -2.35 14.18 14.40
C GLN A 137 -2.37 13.71 12.94
N GLY A 138 -3.08 12.62 12.66
CA GLY A 138 -3.18 12.04 11.31
C GLY A 138 -2.00 11.15 10.90
N GLU A 139 -1.01 11.01 11.77
CA GLU A 139 0.07 10.04 11.65
C GLU A 139 -0.19 8.86 12.59
N TYR A 140 0.06 7.66 12.09
CA TYR A 140 -0.27 6.41 12.76
C TYR A 140 0.87 5.41 12.71
N HIS A 141 0.84 4.49 13.67
CA HIS A 141 1.70 3.31 13.70
C HIS A 141 0.85 2.06 13.55
N GLY A 142 1.31 1.18 12.69
CA GLY A 142 0.75 -0.15 12.51
C GLY A 142 1.64 -1.22 13.11
N PHE A 143 1.05 -2.38 13.33
CA PHE A 143 1.78 -3.59 13.68
C PHE A 143 1.41 -4.73 12.73
N LYS A 144 2.39 -5.37 12.07
CA LYS A 144 2.11 -6.52 11.21
C LYS A 144 1.78 -7.74 12.06
N PRO A 145 0.77 -8.52 11.68
CA PRO A 145 0.03 -8.48 10.41
C PRO A 145 -1.22 -7.58 10.39
N PHE A 146 -1.63 -7.01 11.52
CA PHE A 146 -2.89 -6.29 11.66
C PHE A 146 -2.99 -4.97 10.89
N CYS A 147 -1.86 -4.36 10.52
CA CYS A 147 -1.85 -3.18 9.66
C CYS A 147 -2.03 -3.49 8.16
N GLN A 148 -2.02 -4.77 7.77
CA GLN A 148 -1.90 -5.22 6.36
C GLN A 148 -2.74 -6.46 6.07
N LEU A 149 -3.92 -6.56 6.66
CA LEU A 149 -4.84 -7.65 6.33
C LEU A 149 -5.47 -7.40 4.96
N GLN A 150 -5.06 -8.14 3.95
CA GLN A 150 -5.39 -7.87 2.55
C GLN A 150 -6.90 -8.02 2.28
N ILE A 151 -7.48 -6.99 1.67
CA ILE A 151 -8.87 -6.96 1.21
C ILE A 151 -8.90 -7.03 -0.31
N LEU A 152 -9.69 -7.94 -0.84
CA LEU A 152 -9.89 -8.15 -2.27
C LEU A 152 -11.37 -7.89 -2.63
N LEU A 153 -11.61 -7.57 -3.89
CA LEU A 153 -12.95 -7.43 -4.45
C LEU A 153 -13.45 -8.74 -5.05
N THR A 154 -14.67 -9.14 -4.68
CA THR A 154 -15.38 -10.25 -5.32
C THR A 154 -15.77 -9.90 -6.76
N ASP A 155 -16.21 -10.89 -7.53
CA ASP A 155 -16.85 -10.70 -8.84
C ASP A 155 -18.08 -9.78 -8.80
N THR A 156 -18.80 -9.75 -7.68
CA THR A 156 -19.92 -8.83 -7.40
C THR A 156 -19.48 -7.43 -6.92
N GLY A 157 -18.19 -7.18 -6.75
CA GLY A 157 -17.62 -5.91 -6.28
C GLY A 157 -17.75 -5.68 -4.77
N GLU A 158 -18.01 -6.73 -4.00
CA GLU A 158 -18.05 -6.68 -2.54
C GLU A 158 -16.64 -6.85 -1.95
N TYR A 159 -16.39 -6.26 -0.78
CA TYR A 159 -15.12 -6.44 -0.10
C TYR A 159 -15.10 -7.77 0.66
N ALA A 160 -14.03 -8.54 0.46
CA ALA A 160 -13.74 -9.75 1.21
C ALA A 160 -12.32 -9.73 1.73
N LEU A 161 -12.15 -10.19 2.97
CA LEU A 161 -10.86 -10.40 3.60
C LEU A 161 -10.26 -11.70 3.05
N ARG A 162 -9.05 -11.61 2.48
CA ARG A 162 -8.33 -12.78 1.96
C ARG A 162 -8.11 -13.81 3.07
N TYR A 163 -8.33 -15.08 2.77
CA TYR A 163 -8.01 -16.18 3.69
C TYR A 163 -7.14 -17.22 2.96
N PRO A 164 -6.21 -17.91 3.64
CA PRO A 164 -5.76 -17.77 5.04
C PRO A 164 -5.13 -16.43 5.39
N LEU A 165 -5.30 -15.98 6.64
CA LEU A 165 -4.72 -14.73 7.13
C LEU A 165 -3.24 -14.89 7.46
N ASP A 166 -2.47 -13.82 7.28
CA ASP A 166 -1.11 -13.75 7.81
C ASP A 166 -1.11 -13.64 9.35
N ALA A 167 -2.24 -13.21 9.92
CA ALA A 167 -2.50 -13.17 11.35
C ALA A 167 -2.96 -14.50 11.90
N LYS A 168 -2.43 -14.87 13.07
CA LYS A 168 -2.88 -16.01 13.87
C LYS A 168 -4.16 -15.66 14.65
N ILE A 169 -5.19 -15.23 13.94
CA ILE A 169 -6.53 -14.97 14.48
C ILE A 169 -7.35 -16.25 14.31
N ASP A 170 -8.04 -16.66 15.38
CA ASP A 170 -8.99 -17.76 15.27
C ASP A 170 -10.25 -17.29 14.53
N VAL A 171 -10.49 -17.86 13.35
CA VAL A 171 -11.67 -17.56 12.52
C VAL A 171 -12.53 -18.82 12.44
N PRO A 172 -13.80 -18.73 12.85
CA PRO A 172 -14.75 -19.82 12.67
C PRO A 172 -14.83 -20.28 11.21
N SER A 173 -14.71 -21.59 10.99
CA SER A 173 -14.62 -22.17 9.64
C SER A 173 -15.86 -21.96 8.78
N ASP A 174 -17.03 -21.73 9.40
CA ASP A 174 -18.30 -21.41 8.74
C ASP A 174 -18.35 -20.00 8.13
N LEU A 175 -17.41 -19.13 8.49
CA LEU A 175 -17.28 -17.80 7.92
C LEU A 175 -16.40 -17.79 6.66
N ILE A 176 -15.60 -18.83 6.47
CA ILE A 176 -14.69 -18.97 5.33
C ILE A 176 -15.50 -19.51 4.14
N GLU A 177 -15.50 -18.77 3.06
CA GLU A 177 -16.22 -19.10 1.84
C GLU A 177 -15.25 -19.23 0.67
N ASP A 178 -15.61 -20.06 -0.30
CA ASP A 178 -14.95 -20.04 -1.61
C ASP A 178 -15.44 -18.80 -2.35
N ILE A 179 -14.50 -17.97 -2.81
CA ILE A 179 -14.77 -16.66 -3.41
C ILE A 179 -14.06 -16.58 -4.75
N THR A 180 -14.81 -16.16 -5.77
CA THR A 180 -14.25 -15.71 -7.04
C THR A 180 -13.92 -14.23 -6.93
N TYR A 181 -12.65 -13.89 -7.03
CA TYR A 181 -12.19 -12.50 -6.99
C TYR A 181 -12.13 -11.88 -8.38
N ASN A 182 -12.48 -10.59 -8.46
CA ASN A 182 -12.28 -9.73 -9.62
C ASN A 182 -11.46 -8.51 -9.18
N ASP A 183 -10.28 -8.78 -8.64
CA ASP A 183 -9.31 -7.78 -8.19
C ASP A 183 -7.95 -8.11 -8.81
N PRO A 184 -7.24 -7.15 -9.43
CA PRO A 184 -5.90 -7.39 -10.00
C PRO A 184 -4.91 -7.96 -8.99
N HIS A 185 -5.07 -7.62 -7.70
CA HIS A 185 -4.20 -8.07 -6.62
C HIS A 185 -4.59 -9.46 -6.08
N ALA A 186 -5.64 -10.08 -6.62
CA ALA A 186 -6.00 -11.45 -6.28
C ALA A 186 -5.15 -12.49 -7.02
N VAL A 187 -4.39 -12.06 -8.04
CA VAL A 187 -3.55 -12.90 -8.89
C VAL A 187 -2.08 -12.55 -8.66
N ILE A 188 -1.25 -13.56 -8.44
CA ILE A 188 0.19 -13.42 -8.25
C ILE A 188 0.91 -14.08 -9.42
N ASP A 189 1.76 -13.31 -10.10
CA ASP A 189 2.71 -13.86 -11.06
C ASP A 189 3.82 -14.61 -10.31
N VAL A 190 3.89 -15.91 -10.55
CA VAL A 190 4.86 -16.84 -9.94
C VAL A 190 5.68 -17.54 -11.01
N THR A 191 5.80 -16.94 -12.20
CA THR A 191 6.51 -17.50 -13.35
C THR A 191 7.96 -17.86 -13.01
N ASP A 192 8.63 -16.97 -12.27
CA ASP A 192 10.02 -17.15 -11.84
C ASP A 192 10.18 -18.09 -10.63
N TRP A 193 9.08 -18.55 -10.03
CA TRP A 193 9.15 -19.43 -8.86
C TRP A 193 9.40 -20.87 -9.28
N THR A 194 10.17 -21.58 -8.47
CA THR A 194 10.32 -23.03 -8.62
C THR A 194 8.98 -23.73 -8.38
N HIS A 195 8.83 -24.92 -8.96
CA HIS A 195 7.63 -25.73 -8.76
C HIS A 195 7.34 -25.99 -7.27
N ILE A 196 8.38 -26.31 -6.48
CA ILE A 196 8.26 -26.53 -5.03
C ILE A 196 7.69 -25.29 -4.33
N ARG A 197 8.23 -24.10 -4.61
CA ARG A 197 7.76 -22.85 -3.99
C ARG A 197 6.31 -22.54 -4.35
N ARG A 198 5.88 -22.86 -5.58
CA ARG A 198 4.49 -22.69 -6.00
C ARG A 198 3.57 -23.63 -5.22
N GLU A 199 3.92 -24.89 -5.06
CA GLU A 199 3.14 -25.85 -4.29
C GLU A 199 3.04 -25.47 -2.81
N GLU A 200 4.16 -25.06 -2.20
CA GLU A 200 4.19 -24.57 -0.81
C GLU A 200 3.25 -23.38 -0.62
N TYR A 201 3.33 -22.38 -1.50
CA TYR A 201 2.46 -21.20 -1.44
C TYR A 201 1.00 -21.58 -1.66
N GLN A 202 0.73 -22.49 -2.60
CA GLN A 202 -0.63 -22.95 -2.91
C GLN A 202 -1.28 -23.62 -1.69
N GLN A 203 -0.53 -24.44 -0.96
CA GLN A 203 -0.99 -25.08 0.27
C GLN A 203 -1.16 -24.06 1.41
N ALA A 204 -0.19 -23.17 1.59
CA ALA A 204 -0.20 -22.17 2.65
C ALA A 204 -1.36 -21.17 2.51
N PHE A 205 -1.69 -20.79 1.27
CA PHE A 205 -2.61 -19.69 1.00
C PHE A 205 -3.90 -20.07 0.27
N SER A 206 -4.16 -21.37 0.06
CA SER A 206 -5.34 -21.84 -0.66
C SER A 206 -5.53 -21.10 -1.99
N THR A 207 -4.56 -21.22 -2.88
CA THR A 207 -4.64 -20.64 -4.22
C THR A 207 -4.88 -21.71 -5.27
N THR A 208 -5.25 -21.30 -6.48
CA THR A 208 -5.33 -22.16 -7.66
C THR A 208 -4.25 -21.74 -8.65
N LEU A 209 -3.44 -22.69 -9.11
CA LEU A 209 -2.45 -22.48 -10.17
C LEU A 209 -3.12 -22.50 -11.55
N THR A 210 -2.88 -21.45 -12.33
CA THR A 210 -3.22 -21.36 -13.75
C THR A 210 -1.93 -21.26 -14.55
N GLU A 211 -1.83 -22.02 -15.64
CA GLU A 211 -0.74 -21.96 -16.61
C GLU A 211 -1.23 -21.26 -17.87
N ASP A 212 -0.46 -20.28 -18.32
CA ASP A 212 -0.61 -19.66 -19.63
C ASP A 212 0.69 -19.88 -20.41
N SER A 213 0.64 -19.81 -21.74
CA SER A 213 1.83 -20.00 -22.56
C SER A 213 1.73 -19.27 -23.89
N ASP A 214 2.83 -18.63 -24.27
CA ASP A 214 3.05 -18.20 -25.65
C ASP A 214 3.98 -19.18 -26.38
N LEU A 215 4.40 -18.85 -27.61
CA LEU A 215 5.27 -19.71 -28.43
C LEU A 215 6.68 -19.93 -27.84
N PHE A 216 7.10 -19.13 -26.86
CA PHE A 216 8.47 -19.06 -26.35
C PHE A 216 8.56 -19.28 -24.84
N GLN A 217 7.52 -18.95 -24.08
CA GLN A 217 7.54 -18.94 -22.62
C GLN A 217 6.22 -19.42 -22.01
N LYS A 218 6.34 -20.07 -20.85
CA LYS A 218 5.23 -20.44 -19.98
C LYS A 218 5.14 -19.44 -18.83
N TYR A 219 3.93 -19.02 -18.50
CA TYR A 219 3.61 -18.15 -17.38
C TYR A 219 2.78 -18.91 -16.36
N PHE A 220 3.00 -18.59 -15.09
CA PHE A 220 2.33 -19.28 -13.99
C PHE A 220 1.72 -18.25 -13.05
N TYR A 221 0.43 -18.41 -12.79
CA TYR A 221 -0.34 -17.49 -11.96
C TYR A 221 -0.99 -18.24 -10.81
N LEU A 222 -0.86 -17.73 -9.57
CA LEU A 222 -1.62 -18.20 -8.42
C LEU A 222 -2.74 -17.23 -8.12
N THR A 223 -3.97 -17.73 -8.08
CA THR A 223 -5.17 -16.93 -7.78
C THR A 223 -5.76 -17.35 -6.44
N TYR A 224 -6.01 -16.41 -5.54
CA TYR A 224 -6.73 -16.70 -4.29
C TYR A 224 -8.15 -17.17 -4.58
N ASN A 225 -8.65 -18.12 -3.78
CA ASN A 225 -10.00 -18.67 -3.97
C ASN A 225 -10.83 -18.74 -2.68
N LYS A 226 -10.29 -18.25 -1.56
CA LYS A 226 -10.97 -18.26 -0.25
C LYS A 226 -10.90 -16.90 0.43
N GLY A 227 -11.97 -16.56 1.13
CA GLY A 227 -12.00 -15.38 1.96
C GLY A 227 -13.17 -15.34 2.92
N ILE A 228 -13.28 -14.22 3.61
CA ILE A 228 -14.32 -13.93 4.59
C ILE A 228 -14.97 -12.62 4.19
N MET A 229 -16.28 -12.64 3.91
CA MET A 229 -17.01 -11.43 3.55
C MET A 229 -16.89 -10.36 4.64
N ILE A 230 -16.63 -9.11 4.25
CA ILE A 230 -16.26 -8.07 5.23
C ILE A 230 -17.37 -7.80 6.26
N TYR A 231 -18.64 -7.98 5.88
CA TYR A 231 -19.76 -7.77 6.81
C TYR A 231 -19.78 -8.80 7.93
N LYS A 232 -19.18 -9.98 7.75
CA LYS A 232 -18.97 -10.99 8.81
C LYS A 232 -17.84 -10.56 9.73
N VAL A 233 -16.69 -10.16 9.16
CA VAL A 233 -15.53 -9.65 9.92
C VAL A 233 -15.94 -8.44 10.78
N ARG A 234 -16.78 -7.54 10.25
CA ARG A 234 -17.31 -6.40 10.98
C ARG A 234 -18.03 -6.79 12.27
N LYS A 235 -18.79 -7.89 12.27
CA LYS A 235 -19.46 -8.40 13.48
C LYS A 235 -18.44 -8.91 14.50
N LEU A 236 -17.37 -9.56 14.04
CA LEU A 236 -16.30 -10.07 14.90
C LEU A 236 -15.48 -8.96 15.57
N MET A 237 -15.38 -7.78 14.97
CA MET A 237 -14.66 -6.64 15.57
C MET A 237 -15.43 -6.01 16.75
N ASN A 238 -16.73 -6.29 16.91
CA ASN A 238 -17.59 -5.75 17.97
C ASN A 238 -17.49 -4.21 18.17
N ILE A 239 -17.26 -3.47 17.08
CA ILE A 239 -17.15 -2.00 17.14
C ILE A 239 -18.55 -1.41 17.25
N LYS A 240 -18.78 -0.57 18.27
CA LYS A 240 -20.03 0.17 18.43
C LYS A 240 -20.25 1.07 17.21
N ALA A 241 -21.36 0.87 16.51
CA ALA A 241 -21.72 1.72 15.39
C ALA A 241 -22.06 3.12 15.90
N GLU A 242 -21.29 4.13 15.52
CA GLU A 242 -21.70 5.51 15.73
C GLU A 242 -22.81 5.87 14.74
N PRO A 243 -23.99 6.31 15.21
CA PRO A 243 -25.08 6.69 14.33
C PRO A 243 -24.65 7.90 13.49
N ARG A 244 -24.80 7.77 12.16
CA ARG A 244 -24.45 8.83 11.19
C ARG A 244 -25.28 10.11 11.35
N ILE A 245 -26.37 10.07 12.10
CA ILE A 245 -27.29 11.18 12.32
C ILE A 245 -27.58 11.26 13.81
N SER A 246 -27.08 12.30 14.48
CA SER A 246 -27.62 12.70 15.78
C SER A 246 -28.77 13.67 15.52
N SER A 247 -29.92 13.47 16.19
CA SER A 247 -31.15 14.26 15.96
C SER A 247 -31.03 15.76 16.30
N LYS A 248 -29.82 16.26 16.60
CA LYS A 248 -29.54 17.68 16.83
C LYS A 248 -29.39 18.50 15.54
N GLN A 249 -29.61 17.89 14.38
CA GLN A 249 -29.61 18.56 13.06
C GLN A 249 -31.01 18.60 12.39
N MET A 250 -32.08 18.41 13.16
CA MET A 250 -33.45 18.73 12.73
C MET A 250 -33.97 19.99 13.43
#